data_AF-A0A9E0PZW7-F1
#
_entry.id   AF-A0A9E0PZW7-F1
#
_cell.length_a   1.000
_cell.length_b   1.000
_cell.length_c   1.000
_cell.angle_alpha   90.00
_cell.angle_beta   90.00
_cell.angle_gamma   90.00
#
_symmetry.space_group_name_H-M   'P 1'
#
loop_
_entity.id
_entity.type
_entity.pdbx_description
1 polymer ?
#
loop_
_entity_poly.entity_id
_entity_poly.type
_entity_poly.pdbx_seq_one_letter_code
_entity_poly.pdbx_strand_id
1 'polypeptide(L)'
;MKRISNILAWGALAIIAALCALNWNTLSAQAPLDLVLWQVQAPLGIVLLGMAAVLLGVFMVAYLYNQIGSLMETRKLLKEIQRVQELADKAEASRIENLHQLISTEFRLLNERMGSASVVHMPSHPQVNDPRPLSLTELVARR
;
A
#
# COMPACT_ATOMS: atom_id res chain seq x y z
N MET A 1 14.55 3.56 -10.56
CA MET A 1 15.66 4.54 -10.46
C MET A 1 16.92 3.96 -9.81
N LYS A 2 16.84 3.35 -8.61
CA LYS A 2 18.00 2.76 -7.91
C LYS A 2 18.79 1.72 -8.73
N ARG A 3 18.11 0.89 -9.54
CA ARG A 3 18.77 -0.07 -10.44
C ARG A 3 19.63 0.63 -11.49
N ILE A 4 19.10 1.66 -12.16
CA ILE A 4 19.82 2.45 -13.18
C ILE A 4 21.07 3.11 -12.57
N SER A 5 20.93 3.73 -11.39
CA SER A 5 22.06 4.35 -10.69
C SER A 5 23.14 3.33 -10.31
N ASN A 6 22.78 2.15 -9.80
CA ASN A 6 23.75 1.09 -9.52
C ASN A 6 24.44 0.62 -10.80
N ILE A 7 23.70 0.32 -11.87
CA ILE A 7 24.29 -0.15 -13.12
C ILE A 7 25.25 0.92 -13.69
N LEU A 8 24.88 2.19 -13.60
CA LEU A 8 25.73 3.32 -14.01
C LEU A 8 27.00 3.42 -13.16
N ALA A 9 26.89 3.25 -11.83
CA ALA A 9 28.04 3.24 -10.92
C ALA A 9 29.00 2.07 -11.22
N TRP A 10 28.47 0.86 -11.41
CA TRP A 10 29.26 -0.31 -11.81
C TRP A 10 29.92 -0.12 -13.18
N GLY A 11 29.21 0.47 -14.14
CA GLY A 11 29.76 0.81 -15.46
C GLY A 11 30.89 1.83 -15.37
N ALA A 12 30.69 2.91 -14.62
CA ALA A 12 31.73 3.93 -14.39
C ALA A 12 32.97 3.33 -13.72
N LEU A 13 32.78 2.47 -12.71
CA LEU A 13 33.87 1.75 -12.05
C LEU A 13 34.66 0.89 -13.04
N ALA A 14 33.96 0.15 -13.91
CA ALA A 14 34.59 -0.68 -14.92
C ALA A 14 35.39 0.13 -15.94
N ILE A 15 34.87 1.30 -16.37
CA ILE A 15 35.57 2.21 -17.28
C ILE A 15 36.84 2.77 -16.62
N ILE A 16 36.75 3.20 -15.35
CA ILE A 16 37.91 3.69 -14.59
C ILE A 16 38.96 2.59 -14.46
N ALA A 17 38.55 1.37 -14.13
CA ALA A 17 39.45 0.21 -14.02
C ALA A 17 40.12 -0.11 -15.36
N ALA A 18 39.37 -0.08 -16.47
CA ALA A 18 39.90 -0.28 -17.81
C ALA A 18 40.92 0.80 -18.20
N LEU A 19 40.62 2.08 -17.91
CA LEU A 19 41.56 3.18 -18.13
C LEU A 19 42.84 3.00 -17.31
N CYS A 20 42.74 2.56 -16.06
CA CYS A 20 43.92 2.29 -15.23
C CYS A 20 44.76 1.14 -15.77
N ALA A 21 44.14 0.04 -16.21
CA ALA A 21 44.84 -1.08 -16.82
C ALA A 21 45.52 -0.69 -18.14
N LEU A 22 44.85 0.12 -18.97
CA LEU A 22 45.42 0.59 -20.23
C LEU A 22 46.56 1.60 -20.03
N ASN A 23 46.45 2.44 -18.99
CA ASN A 23 47.47 3.44 -18.61
C ASN A 23 48.43 2.93 -17.54
N TRP A 24 48.57 1.60 -17.39
CA TRP A 24 49.40 0.99 -16.35
C TRP A 24 50.85 1.46 -16.39
N ASN A 25 51.44 1.53 -17.58
CA ASN A 25 52.82 1.96 -17.77
C ASN A 25 53.05 3.39 -17.26
N THR A 26 52.14 4.31 -17.58
CA THR A 26 52.18 5.72 -17.15
C THR A 26 51.98 5.84 -15.64
N LEU A 27 51.11 5.03 -15.05
CA LEU A 27 50.88 5.02 -13.60
C LEU A 27 52.07 4.46 -12.82
N SER A 28 52.80 3.52 -13.42
CA SER A 28 54.00 2.91 -12.83
C SER A 28 55.27 3.74 -12.99
N ALA A 29 55.22 4.86 -13.74
CA ALA A 29 56.34 5.76 -13.92
C ALA A 29 56.76 6.37 -12.57
N GLN A 30 58.06 6.32 -12.28
CA GLN A 30 58.63 6.90 -11.07
C GLN A 30 58.58 8.42 -11.18
N ALA A 31 57.89 9.06 -10.23
CA ALA A 31 57.81 10.50 -10.13
C ALA A 31 58.32 10.95 -8.75
N PRO A 32 59.00 12.10 -8.65
CA PRO A 32 59.32 12.69 -7.36
C PRO A 32 58.01 13.11 -6.68
N LEU A 33 57.68 12.45 -5.56
CA LEU A 33 56.50 12.75 -4.76
C LEU A 33 56.94 13.64 -3.60
N ASP A 34 56.40 14.85 -3.54
CA ASP A 34 56.66 15.78 -2.46
C ASP A 34 55.54 15.67 -1.40
N LEU A 35 55.82 14.99 -0.28
CA LEU A 35 54.88 14.81 0.82
C LEU A 35 54.88 15.99 1.81
N VAL A 36 55.02 17.23 1.31
CA VAL A 36 55.07 18.50 2.06
C VAL A 36 56.30 18.64 2.99
N LEU A 37 56.72 17.55 3.62
CA LEU A 37 57.86 17.45 4.51
C LEU A 37 58.99 16.64 3.87
N TRP A 38 58.67 15.55 3.16
CA TRP A 38 59.64 14.60 2.63
C TRP A 38 59.42 14.33 1.14
N GLN A 39 60.52 14.24 0.38
CA GLN A 39 60.49 13.91 -1.04
C GLN A 39 60.83 12.43 -1.23
N VAL A 40 59.86 11.65 -1.71
CA VAL A 40 60.00 10.21 -1.93
C VAL A 40 59.82 9.91 -3.41
N GLN A 41 60.73 9.14 -3.99
CA GLN A 41 60.56 8.64 -5.36
C GLN A 41 59.66 7.43 -5.32
N ALA A 42 58.40 7.63 -5.73
CA ALA A 42 57.40 6.58 -5.79
C ALA A 42 56.59 6.73 -7.08
N PRO A 43 56.03 5.64 -7.61
CA PRO A 43 55.05 5.73 -8.69
C PRO A 43 53.80 6.47 -8.19
N LEU A 44 53.74 7.77 -8.47
CA LEU A 44 52.66 8.66 -8.02
C LEU A 44 51.29 8.11 -8.43
N GLY A 45 51.21 7.56 -9.64
CA GLY A 45 49.99 6.97 -10.18
C GLY A 45 49.45 5.83 -9.32
N ILE A 46 50.31 4.92 -8.86
CA ILE A 46 49.91 3.77 -8.03
C ILE A 46 49.46 4.25 -6.65
N VAL A 47 50.17 5.20 -6.06
CA VAL A 47 49.82 5.76 -4.73
C VAL A 47 48.46 6.44 -4.78
N LEU A 48 48.24 7.30 -5.78
CA LEU A 48 46.99 8.03 -5.95
C LEU A 48 45.81 7.08 -6.22
N LEU A 49 46.03 6.05 -7.06
CA LEU A 49 45.03 5.04 -7.38
C LEU A 49 44.69 4.19 -6.17
N GLY A 50 45.68 3.77 -5.38
CA GLY A 50 45.47 3.06 -4.12
C GLY A 50 44.64 3.88 -3.13
N MET A 51 44.97 5.16 -2.96
CA MET A 51 44.22 6.07 -2.07
C MET A 51 42.77 6.25 -2.55
N ALA A 52 42.57 6.46 -3.84
CA ALA A 52 41.24 6.58 -4.45
C ALA A 52 40.42 5.29 -4.29
N ALA A 53 41.04 4.13 -4.48
CA ALA A 53 40.38 2.83 -4.34
C ALA A 53 39.94 2.57 -2.89
N VAL A 54 40.79 2.89 -1.91
CA VAL A 54 40.44 2.79 -0.48
C VAL A 54 39.25 3.70 -0.15
N LEU A 55 39.31 4.96 -0.58
CA LEU A 55 38.24 5.93 -0.34
C LEU A 55 36.93 5.44 -0.96
N LEU A 56 36.97 5.00 -2.21
CA LEU A 56 35.82 4.47 -2.92
C LEU A 56 35.24 3.22 -2.23
N GLY A 57 36.09 2.33 -1.72
CA GLY A 57 35.68 1.17 -0.93
C GLY A 57 34.92 1.57 0.34
N VAL A 58 35.44 2.54 1.11
CA VAL A 58 34.77 3.07 2.31
C VAL A 58 33.41 3.68 1.95
N PHE A 59 33.36 4.49 0.89
CA PHE A 59 32.11 5.06 0.40
C PHE A 59 31.10 3.98 -0.04
N MET A 60 31.57 2.94 -0.71
CA MET A 60 30.72 1.82 -1.15
C MET A 60 30.12 1.07 0.04
N VAL A 61 30.92 0.81 1.08
CA VAL A 61 30.48 0.17 2.32
C VAL A 61 29.47 1.05 3.06
N ALA A 62 29.78 2.33 3.24
CA ALA A 62 28.88 3.30 3.88
C ALA A 62 27.56 3.47 3.13
N TYR A 63 27.62 3.48 1.79
CA TYR A 63 26.43 3.50 0.94
C TYR A 63 25.58 2.24 1.14
N LEU A 64 26.22 1.06 1.19
CA LEU A 64 25.53 -0.21 1.39
C LEU A 64 24.85 -0.28 2.76
N TYR A 65 25.49 0.22 3.81
CA TYR A 65 24.89 0.35 5.14
C TYR A 65 23.67 1.28 5.14
N ASN A 66 23.76 2.45 4.49
CA ASN A 66 22.63 3.37 4.38
C ASN A 66 21.45 2.79 3.57
N GLN A 67 21.73 1.99 2.55
CA GLN A 67 20.71 1.34 1.73
C GLN A 67 19.81 0.39 2.56
N ILE A 68 20.36 -0.24 3.60
CA ILE A 68 19.64 -1.18 4.48
C ILE A 68 18.68 -0.42 5.42
N GLY A 69 19.08 0.75 5.90
CA GLY A 69 18.26 1.59 6.79
C GLY A 69 16.92 2.01 6.15
N SER A 70 16.92 2.34 4.85
CA SER A 70 15.70 2.80 4.17
C SER A 70 14.62 1.72 4.05
N LEU A 71 14.99 0.43 4.10
CA LEU A 71 14.01 -0.68 4.07
C LEU A 71 13.31 -0.86 5.42
N MET A 72 13.97 -0.52 6.53
CA MET A 72 13.37 -0.57 7.87
C MET A 72 12.33 0.55 8.07
N GLU A 73 12.58 1.75 7.54
CA GLU A 73 11.60 2.84 7.56
C GLU A 73 10.37 2.53 6.70
N THR A 74 10.55 1.89 5.55
CA THR A 74 9.44 1.45 4.69
C THR A 74 8.55 0.41 5.39
N ARG A 75 9.14 -0.52 6.18
CA ARG A 75 8.35 -1.47 7.00
C ARG A 75 7.60 -0.81 8.14
N LYS A 76 8.14 0.28 8.71
CA LYS A 76 7.45 1.07 9.74
C LYS A 76 6.26 1.84 9.13
N LEU A 77 6.46 2.46 7.96
CA LEU A 77 5.40 3.16 7.21
C LEU A 77 4.28 2.21 6.75
N LEU A 78 4.59 0.98 6.31
CA LEU A 78 3.56 -0.03 5.99
C LEU A 78 2.78 -0.47 7.23
N LYS A 79 3.43 -0.58 8.40
CA LYS A 79 2.74 -0.90 9.66
C LYS A 79 1.83 0.24 10.14
N GLU A 80 2.21 1.48 9.88
CA GLU A 80 1.37 2.65 10.17
C GLU A 80 0.17 2.73 9.21
N ILE A 81 0.35 2.45 7.92
CA ILE A 81 -0.76 2.37 6.96
C ILE A 81 -1.72 1.22 7.30
N GLN A 82 -1.21 0.04 7.66
CA GLN A 82 -2.04 -1.09 8.08
C GLN A 82 -2.83 -0.79 9.35
N ARG A 83 -2.23 -0.11 10.34
CA ARG A 83 -2.96 0.29 11.56
C ARG A 83 -4.00 1.36 11.29
N VAL A 84 -3.72 2.34 10.44
CA VAL A 84 -4.69 3.37 10.06
C VAL A 84 -5.84 2.77 9.27
N GLN A 85 -5.57 1.78 8.41
CA GLN A 85 -6.59 1.09 7.63
C GLN A 85 -7.46 0.16 8.48
N GLU A 86 -6.89 -0.63 9.40
CA GLU A 86 -7.68 -1.43 10.35
C GLU A 86 -8.57 -0.56 11.25
N LEU A 87 -8.07 0.60 11.68
CA LEU A 87 -8.86 1.55 12.47
C LEU A 87 -9.95 2.24 11.62
N ALA A 88 -9.67 2.53 10.35
CA ALA A 88 -10.64 3.10 9.41
C ALA A 88 -11.74 2.09 9.04
N ASP A 89 -11.38 0.86 8.68
CA ASP A 89 -12.32 -0.21 8.30
C ASP A 89 -13.25 -0.56 9.47
N LYS A 90 -12.72 -0.58 10.70
CA LYS A 90 -13.53 -0.81 11.90
C LYS A 90 -14.49 0.36 12.19
N ALA A 91 -14.05 1.59 11.95
CA ALA A 91 -14.90 2.77 12.09
C ALA A 91 -15.99 2.83 11.00
N GLU A 92 -15.68 2.43 9.77
CA GLU A 92 -16.62 2.37 8.66
C GLU A 92 -17.66 1.26 8.84
N ALA A 93 -17.25 0.06 9.27
CA ALA A 93 -18.16 -1.04 9.57
C ALA A 93 -19.16 -0.68 10.68
N SER A 94 -18.71 0.00 11.74
CA SER A 94 -19.59 0.48 12.80
C SER A 94 -20.57 1.55 12.33
N ARG A 95 -20.18 2.40 11.36
CA ARG A 95 -21.05 3.43 10.79
C ARG A 95 -22.13 2.83 9.90
N ILE A 96 -21.79 1.83 9.09
CA ILE A 96 -22.74 1.13 8.23
C ILE A 96 -23.76 0.37 9.07
N GLU A 97 -23.31 -0.33 10.11
CA GLU A 97 -24.19 -1.04 11.03
C GLU A 97 -25.14 -0.07 11.75
N ASN A 98 -24.63 1.06 12.23
CA ASN A 98 -25.46 2.08 12.88
C ASN A 98 -26.51 2.66 11.91
N LEU A 99 -26.13 3.00 10.68
CA LEU A 99 -27.07 3.46 9.65
C LEU A 99 -28.13 2.40 9.32
N HIS A 100 -27.75 1.14 9.22
CA HIS A 100 -28.66 0.03 8.97
C HIS A 100 -29.67 -0.15 10.12
N GLN A 101 -29.19 -0.05 11.37
CA GLN A 101 -30.05 -0.11 12.55
C GLN A 101 -31.06 1.05 12.60
N LEU A 102 -30.64 2.27 12.29
CA LEU A 102 -31.56 3.42 12.19
C LEU A 102 -32.65 3.18 11.13
N ILE A 103 -32.25 2.80 9.92
CA ILE A 103 -33.20 2.55 8.81
C ILE A 103 -34.18 1.44 9.17
N SER A 104 -33.70 0.32 9.71
CA SER A 104 -34.55 -0.80 10.11
C SER A 104 -35.57 -0.40 11.20
N THR A 105 -35.15 0.46 12.13
CA THR A 105 -36.01 1.00 13.19
C THR A 105 -37.08 1.91 12.60
N GLU A 106 -36.73 2.83 11.71
CA GLU A 106 -37.68 3.73 11.05
C GLU A 106 -38.70 2.95 10.20
N PHE A 107 -38.27 1.94 9.44
CA PHE A 107 -39.17 1.07 8.68
C PHE A 107 -40.15 0.32 9.58
N ARG A 108 -39.68 -0.20 10.72
CA ARG A 108 -40.55 -0.87 11.71
C ARG A 108 -41.61 0.09 12.26
N LEU A 109 -41.19 1.30 12.64
CA LEU A 109 -42.11 2.33 13.16
C LEU A 109 -43.12 2.76 12.10
N LEU A 110 -42.73 2.90 10.84
CA LEU A 110 -43.65 3.19 9.73
C LEU A 110 -44.65 2.04 9.52
N ASN A 111 -44.18 0.80 9.54
CA ASN A 111 -45.03 -0.38 9.36
C ASN A 111 -46.05 -0.52 10.50
N GLU A 112 -45.65 -0.25 11.75
CA GLU A 112 -46.55 -0.20 12.89
C GLU A 112 -47.59 0.92 12.74
N ARG A 113 -47.21 2.12 12.27
CA ARG A 113 -48.15 3.22 12.00
C ARG A 113 -49.13 2.89 10.88
N MET A 114 -48.67 2.26 9.80
CA MET A 114 -49.54 1.82 8.70
C MET A 114 -50.49 0.70 9.12
N GLY A 115 -50.00 -0.28 9.90
CA GLY A 115 -50.83 -1.32 10.49
C GLY A 115 -51.88 -0.74 11.44
N SER A 116 -51.50 0.22 12.27
CA SER A 116 -52.41 0.97 13.15
C SER A 116 -53.48 1.74 12.36
N ALA A 117 -53.08 2.42 11.27
CA ALA A 117 -54.00 3.16 10.41
C ALA A 117 -54.95 2.25 9.62
N SER A 118 -54.46 1.08 9.18
CA SER A 118 -55.28 0.06 8.51
C SER A 118 -56.26 -0.63 9.46
N VAL A 119 -55.93 -0.73 10.75
CA VAL A 119 -56.82 -1.31 11.78
C VAL A 119 -57.90 -0.31 12.23
N VAL A 120 -57.67 1.00 12.07
CA VAL A 120 -58.64 2.06 12.44
C VAL A 120 -59.72 2.31 11.36
N HIS A 121 -59.59 1.78 10.14
CA HIS A 121 -60.63 1.85 9.09
C HIS A 121 -61.06 0.48 8.58
N MET A 122 -61.69 -0.32 9.46
CA MET A 122 -62.51 -1.46 9.06
C MET A 122 -63.95 -1.18 9.52
N PRO A 123 -64.91 -0.81 8.64
CA PRO A 123 -66.30 -0.72 9.04
C PRO A 123 -66.78 -2.12 9.44
N SER A 124 -67.14 -2.27 10.71
CA SER A 124 -67.80 -3.45 11.26
C SER A 124 -69.16 -3.63 10.59
N HIS A 125 -69.22 -4.44 9.53
CA HIS A 125 -70.49 -4.97 9.02
C HIS A 125 -71.06 -5.93 10.07
N PRO A 126 -72.32 -5.76 10.51
CA PRO A 126 -72.90 -6.63 11.51
C PRO A 126 -73.22 -7.99 10.89
N GLN A 127 -72.71 -9.02 11.54
CA GLN A 127 -72.97 -10.44 11.31
C GLN A 127 -74.41 -10.77 11.72
N VAL A 128 -75.31 -11.17 10.81
CA VAL A 128 -76.50 -12.00 11.13
C VAL A 128 -76.95 -12.85 9.92
N ASN A 129 -77.07 -14.15 10.20
CA ASN A 129 -77.80 -15.24 9.52
C ASN A 129 -77.26 -15.86 8.21
N ASP A 130 -76.66 -17.05 8.39
CA ASP A 130 -76.81 -18.19 7.48
C ASP A 130 -78.31 -18.54 7.32
N PRO A 131 -78.83 -18.96 6.14
CA PRO A 131 -78.55 -20.34 5.71
C PRO A 131 -78.52 -20.58 4.18
N ARG A 132 -77.59 -21.44 3.74
CA ARG A 132 -77.72 -22.56 2.75
C ARG A 132 -76.61 -22.57 1.69
N PRO A 133 -75.99 -23.74 1.41
CA PRO A 133 -75.08 -23.87 0.28
C PRO A 133 -75.87 -23.92 -1.03
N LEU A 134 -75.61 -22.98 -1.94
CA LEU A 134 -76.07 -23.08 -3.32
C LEU A 134 -75.36 -24.25 -3.99
N SER A 135 -76.11 -25.33 -4.24
CA SER A 135 -75.65 -26.53 -4.91
C SER A 135 -75.31 -26.24 -6.37
N LEU A 136 -74.24 -26.87 -6.87
CA LEU A 136 -73.75 -26.78 -8.27
C LEU A 136 -74.78 -27.17 -9.34
N THR A 137 -75.97 -27.62 -8.96
CA THR A 137 -77.11 -27.91 -9.83
C THR A 137 -77.89 -26.66 -10.27
N GLU A 138 -77.90 -25.55 -9.52
CA GLU A 138 -78.59 -24.32 -9.95
C GLU A 138 -77.81 -23.51 -11.00
N LEU A 139 -76.48 -23.66 -11.04
CA LEU A 139 -75.61 -22.96 -12.01
C LEU A 139 -75.61 -23.58 -13.41
N VAL A 140 -76.20 -24.78 -13.59
CA VAL A 140 -76.32 -25.45 -14.89
C VAL A 140 -77.69 -25.23 -15.55
N ALA A 141 -78.70 -24.79 -14.78
CA ALA A 141 -80.05 -24.51 -15.29
C ALA A 141 -80.21 -23.10 -15.91
N ARG A 142 -79.21 -22.22 -15.74
CA ARG A 142 -79.23 -20.84 -16.25
C ARG A 142 -78.30 -20.67 -17.46
N ARG A 143 -78.50 -21.54 -18.45
CA ARG A 143 -78.00 -21.36 -19.81
C ARG A 143 -78.72 -20.21 -20.51
#